data_AF-K7FJP6-F1
#
_entry.id   AF-K7FJP6-F1
#
_cell.length_a   1.000
_cell.length_b   1.000
_cell.length_c   1.000
_cell.angle_alpha   90.00
_cell.angle_beta   90.00
_cell.angle_gamma   90.00
#
_symmetry.space_group_name_H-M   'P 1'
#
loop_
_entity.id
_entity.type
_entity.pdbx_description
1 polymer ?
#
loop_
_entity_poly.entity_id
_entity_poly.type
_entity_poly.pdbx_seq_one_letter_code
_entity_poly.pdbx_strand_id
1 'polypeptide(L)'
;MSEPCSLTIGPLTEEHAFLLSPSTPVNLMGRDLLCKLNATIYCSPEGVFVDIPHNQAPNFLMMLTTDGQGINPDSKLESVELDQVPTSLWASHSNEVGKLLTAEPVRIRYKHGRPYPRVSQYPLSQEAEEGIAPVISSLLEQGVLIRTQSVCNTPILPVKKEGKFDDQGRQIYRFVQDLRAVNQFVIPRFPVVPNPATILSSIPAGAKCFSVIDLCSAFFSIPIDKDSQFLFAFSYKGSS
;
A
#
# COMPACT_ATOMS: atom_id res chain seq x y z
N MET A 1 22.00 -3.86 13.04
CA MET A 1 20.97 -4.87 13.34
C MET A 1 21.27 -5.38 14.72
N SER A 2 20.34 -5.28 15.68
CA SER A 2 20.59 -5.83 17.01
C SER A 2 20.38 -7.34 16.99
N GLU A 3 21.00 -8.02 17.95
CA GLU A 3 20.67 -9.43 18.23
C GLU A 3 19.22 -9.52 18.76
N PRO A 4 18.50 -10.64 18.48
CA PRO A 4 17.21 -10.91 19.09
C PRO A 4 17.32 -10.87 20.61
N CYS A 5 16.42 -10.14 21.26
CA CYS A 5 16.33 -10.09 22.72
C CYS A 5 15.03 -10.76 23.17
N SER A 6 15.09 -11.53 24.24
CA SER A 6 13.89 -12.11 24.86
C SER A 6 13.13 -11.01 25.59
N LEU A 7 11.90 -10.77 25.15
CA LEU A 7 11.01 -9.76 25.70
C LEU A 7 9.87 -10.45 26.44
N THR A 8 9.79 -10.20 27.74
CA THR A 8 8.64 -10.60 28.56
C THR A 8 7.72 -9.42 28.77
N ILE A 9 6.48 -9.52 28.26
CA ILE A 9 5.41 -8.54 28.50
C ILE A 9 4.25 -9.26 29.21
N GLY A 10 4.15 -9.04 30.52
CA GLY A 10 3.19 -9.75 31.38
C GLY A 10 3.44 -11.28 31.34
N PRO A 11 2.42 -12.12 31.03
CA PRO A 11 2.61 -13.57 30.93
C PRO A 11 3.25 -14.02 29.61
N LEU A 12 3.44 -13.13 28.63
CA LEU A 12 3.98 -13.46 27.32
C LEU A 12 5.50 -13.28 27.32
N THR A 13 6.25 -14.30 26.92
CA THR A 13 7.71 -14.20 26.70
C THR A 13 8.00 -14.59 25.26
N GLU A 14 8.55 -13.65 24.49
CA GLU A 14 8.78 -13.81 23.05
C GLU A 14 10.14 -13.22 22.66
N GLU A 15 10.86 -13.87 21.75
CA GLU A 15 12.08 -13.29 21.18
C GLU A 15 11.73 -12.29 20.08
N HIS A 16 12.30 -11.08 20.19
CA HIS A 16 12.13 -10.04 19.20
C HIS A 16 13.43 -9.29 18.93
N ALA A 17 13.74 -9.12 17.65
CA ALA A 17 14.86 -8.32 17.20
C ALA A 17 14.40 -6.86 17.05
N PHE A 18 14.93 -5.98 17.90
CA PHE A 18 14.66 -4.55 17.82
C PHE A 18 15.59 -3.89 16.79
N LEU A 19 15.10 -2.86 16.11
CA LEU A 19 15.99 -1.98 15.37
C LEU A 19 16.39 -0.82 16.28
N LEU A 20 17.50 -0.98 16.98
CA LEU A 20 18.08 0.08 17.80
C LEU A 20 18.86 1.05 16.90
N SER A 21 18.37 2.29 16.81
CA SER A 21 19.04 3.38 16.11
C SER A 21 19.55 4.41 17.14
N PRO A 22 20.87 4.61 17.28
CA PRO A 22 21.41 5.58 18.25
C PRO A 22 21.07 7.04 17.90
N SER A 23 20.54 7.30 16.69
CA SER A 23 20.10 8.63 16.24
C SER A 23 18.59 8.84 16.36
N THR A 24 17.82 7.86 16.85
CA THR A 24 16.37 7.95 16.99
C THR A 24 15.99 7.77 18.47
N PRO A 25 15.67 8.85 19.21
CA PRO A 25 15.47 8.80 20.66
C PRO A 25 14.12 8.20 21.10
N VAL A 26 13.29 7.72 20.17
CA VAL A 26 11.98 7.14 20.45
C VAL A 26 11.97 5.70 19.93
N ASN A 27 11.63 4.76 20.82
CA ASN A 27 11.33 3.39 20.43
C ASN A 27 10.11 3.41 19.50
N LEU A 28 10.35 3.36 18.20
CA LEU A 28 9.30 3.12 17.22
C LEU A 28 8.78 1.70 17.49
N MET A 29 7.62 1.59 18.13
CA MET A 29 6.90 0.33 18.16
C MET A 29 6.69 -0.09 16.72
N GLY A 30 7.40 -1.14 16.31
CA GLY A 30 7.26 -1.68 14.97
C GLY A 30 5.82 -2.12 14.74
N ARG A 31 5.37 -2.02 13.49
CA ARG A 31 4.15 -2.67 13.00
C ARG A 31 4.04 -4.11 13.50
N ASP A 32 5.17 -4.83 13.54
CA ASP A 32 5.23 -6.23 13.96
C ASP A 32 4.84 -6.44 15.43
N LEU A 33 5.20 -5.52 16.33
CA LEU A 33 4.83 -5.62 17.74
C LEU A 33 3.36 -5.26 17.95
N LEU A 34 2.85 -4.23 17.26
CA LEU A 34 1.44 -3.85 17.28
C LEU A 34 0.55 -4.93 16.67
N CYS A 35 1.00 -5.60 15.60
CA CYS A 35 0.33 -6.76 15.04
C CYS A 35 0.31 -7.95 16.01
N LYS A 36 1.40 -8.20 16.75
CA LYS A 36 1.45 -9.25 17.79
C LYS A 36 0.52 -8.95 18.98
N LEU A 37 0.29 -7.68 19.29
CA LEU A 37 -0.64 -7.24 20.34
C LEU A 37 -2.10 -7.17 19.86
N ASN A 38 -2.38 -7.53 18.60
CA ASN A 38 -3.70 -7.35 17.96
C ASN A 38 -4.23 -5.91 18.10
N ALA A 39 -3.34 -4.92 18.14
CA ALA A 39 -3.71 -3.53 18.25
C ALA A 39 -4.38 -3.05 16.94
N THR A 40 -5.52 -2.40 17.06
CA THR A 40 -6.23 -1.75 15.95
C THR A 40 -6.02 -0.26 16.06
N ILE A 41 -5.38 0.33 15.05
CA ILE A 41 -5.25 1.78 14.93
C ILE A 41 -6.42 2.28 14.10
N TYR A 42 -7.17 3.23 14.62
CA TYR A 42 -8.18 3.96 13.85
C TYR A 42 -8.01 5.46 14.07
N CYS A 43 -8.33 6.22 13.04
CA CYS A 43 -8.22 7.67 13.05
C CYS A 43 -9.63 8.26 13.03
N SER A 44 -9.89 9.22 13.91
CA SER A 44 -11.11 10.04 13.90
C SER A 44 -10.73 11.53 13.98
N PRO A 45 -11.70 12.45 13.78
CA PRO A 45 -11.44 13.89 13.95
C PRO A 45 -10.90 14.27 15.33
N GLU A 46 -11.17 13.46 16.34
CA GLU A 46 -10.71 13.64 17.72
C GLU A 46 -9.28 13.12 17.96
N GLY A 47 -8.68 12.42 16.99
CA GLY A 47 -7.29 11.99 17.05
C GLY A 47 -7.03 10.57 16.52
N VAL A 48 -5.83 10.07 16.83
CA VAL A 48 -5.43 8.68 16.55
C VAL A 48 -5.70 7.84 17.79
N PHE A 49 -6.47 6.78 17.62
CA PHE A 49 -6.84 5.86 18.66
C PHE A 49 -6.21 4.50 18.39
N VAL A 50 -5.70 3.89 19.45
CA VAL A 50 -5.20 2.52 19.42
C VAL A 50 -6.11 1.70 20.33
N ASP A 51 -6.98 0.89 19.73
CA ASP A 51 -7.74 -0.12 20.46
C ASP A 51 -6.91 -1.38 20.59
N ILE A 52 -6.83 -1.88 21.81
CA ILE A 52 -6.08 -3.09 22.15
C ILE A 52 -7.06 -4.01 22.88
N PRO A 53 -7.15 -5.29 22.50
CA PRO A 53 -7.99 -6.24 23.19
C PRO A 53 -7.78 -6.18 24.72
N HIS A 54 -8.87 -6.20 25.48
CA HIS A 54 -8.88 -5.92 26.92
C HIS A 54 -7.94 -6.83 27.75
N ASN A 55 -7.62 -8.02 27.23
CA ASN A 55 -6.68 -8.97 27.81
C ASN A 55 -5.20 -8.61 27.59
N GLN A 56 -4.91 -7.66 26.71
CA GLN A 56 -3.55 -7.18 26.37
C GLN A 56 -3.30 -5.72 26.82
N ALA A 57 -4.32 -5.02 27.34
CA ALA A 57 -4.21 -3.65 27.82
C ALA A 57 -3.18 -3.43 28.96
N PRO A 58 -3.06 -4.31 29.98
CA PRO A 58 -2.04 -4.16 31.04
C PRO A 58 -0.60 -4.25 30.50
N ASN A 59 -0.41 -5.10 29.49
CA ASN A 59 0.87 -5.34 28.82
C ASN A 59 1.33 -4.11 28.01
N PHE A 60 0.38 -3.44 27.36
CA PHE A 60 0.64 -2.18 26.65
C PHE A 60 0.96 -1.03 27.61
N LEU A 61 0.25 -0.92 28.75
CA LEU A 61 0.48 0.14 29.73
C LEU A 61 1.86 0.06 30.37
N MET A 62 2.33 -1.14 30.73
CA MET A 62 3.70 -1.33 31.25
C MET A 62 4.77 -0.91 30.23
N MET A 63 4.54 -1.20 28.95
CA MET A 63 5.48 -0.86 27.86
C MET A 63 5.63 0.65 27.66
N LEU A 64 4.58 1.45 27.92
CA LEU A 64 4.65 2.92 27.86
C LEU A 64 5.43 3.54 29.03
N THR A 65 5.70 2.78 30.09
CA THR A 65 6.26 3.30 31.35
C THR A 65 7.77 3.06 31.54
N THR A 66 8.45 2.37 30.62
CA THR A 66 9.91 2.20 30.69
C THR A 66 10.63 3.28 29.88
N ASP A 67 11.13 4.28 30.59
CA ASP A 67 12.12 5.28 30.20
C ASP A 67 11.83 6.09 28.91
N GLY A 68 10.84 6.97 29.00
CA GLY A 68 10.72 8.13 28.12
C GLY A 68 10.41 9.35 28.96
N GLN A 69 11.22 10.40 28.84
CA GLN A 69 10.88 11.75 29.31
C GLN A 69 9.43 12.03 28.91
N GLY A 70 8.55 12.16 29.91
CA GLY A 70 7.12 12.34 29.69
C GLY A 70 6.88 13.51 28.73
N ILE A 71 6.15 13.25 27.65
CA ILE A 71 5.54 14.32 26.87
C ILE A 71 4.65 15.08 27.85
N ASN A 72 4.91 16.37 28.02
CA ASN A 72 4.08 17.22 28.87
C ASN A 72 2.62 17.13 28.34
N PRO A 73 1.66 16.61 29.12
CA PRO A 73 0.27 16.47 28.68
C PRO A 73 -0.40 17.81 28.37
N ASP A 74 0.19 18.93 28.81
CA ASP A 74 -0.27 20.29 28.53
C ASP A 74 0.27 20.90 27.23
N SER A 75 1.13 20.21 26.48
CA SER A 75 1.42 20.66 25.11
C SER A 75 0.20 20.37 24.25
N LYS A 76 -0.72 21.34 24.15
CA LYS A 76 -1.75 21.35 23.11
C LYS A 76 -1.03 21.21 21.78
N LEU A 77 -1.14 20.04 21.16
CA LEU A 77 -0.86 19.89 19.75
C LEU A 77 -1.83 20.85 19.07
N GLU A 78 -1.32 21.93 18.47
CA GLU A 78 -2.16 22.75 17.61
C GLU A 78 -2.76 21.82 16.56
N SER A 79 -4.08 21.67 16.61
CA SER A 79 -4.82 20.88 15.62
C SER A 79 -4.49 21.48 14.27
N VAL A 80 -3.79 20.73 13.42
CA VAL A 80 -3.60 21.11 12.03
C VAL A 80 -5.00 21.19 11.43
N GLU A 81 -5.46 22.39 11.10
CA GLU A 81 -6.77 22.62 10.49
C GLU A 81 -6.77 21.99 9.09
N LEU A 82 -7.17 20.73 9.00
CA LEU A 82 -7.35 20.01 7.74
C LEU A 82 -8.44 20.64 6.86
N ASP A 83 -9.30 21.48 7.45
CA ASP A 83 -10.35 22.23 6.76
C ASP A 83 -9.78 23.22 5.71
N GLN A 84 -8.50 23.59 5.84
CA GLN A 84 -7.81 24.41 4.85
C GLN A 84 -7.23 23.60 3.69
N VAL A 85 -7.17 22.27 3.80
CA VAL A 85 -6.67 21.38 2.76
C VAL A 85 -7.77 21.19 1.71
N PRO A 86 -7.53 21.54 0.42
CA PRO A 86 -8.52 21.38 -0.62
C PRO A 86 -9.09 19.96 -0.66
N THR A 87 -10.41 19.84 -0.68
CA THR A 87 -11.10 18.54 -0.75
C THR A 87 -10.73 17.76 -2.02
N SER A 88 -10.30 18.47 -3.07
CA SER A 88 -9.79 17.89 -4.32
C SER A 88 -8.47 17.11 -4.18
N LEU A 89 -7.79 17.19 -3.03
CA LEU A 89 -6.58 16.40 -2.76
C LEU A 89 -6.90 14.99 -2.27
N TRP A 90 -8.12 14.76 -1.78
CA TRP A 90 -8.53 13.49 -1.23
C TRP A 90 -9.27 12.65 -2.26
N ALA A 91 -8.88 11.39 -2.39
CA ALA A 91 -9.62 10.43 -3.21
C ALA A 91 -11.00 10.19 -2.58
N SER A 92 -12.04 10.36 -3.38
CA SER A 92 -13.44 10.16 -3.00
C SER A 92 -13.80 8.67 -2.93
N HIS A 93 -13.07 7.81 -3.64
CA HIS A 93 -13.25 6.36 -3.59
C HIS A 93 -11.96 5.59 -3.92
N SER A 94 -11.89 4.32 -3.49
CA SER A 94 -10.67 3.51 -3.57
C SER A 94 -10.13 3.19 -4.99
N ASN A 95 -10.92 3.45 -6.04
CA ASN A 95 -10.52 3.24 -7.43
C ASN A 95 -10.22 4.56 -8.16
N GLU A 96 -10.19 5.69 -7.46
CA GLU A 96 -9.88 6.98 -8.07
C GLU A 96 -8.40 7.03 -8.42
N VAL A 97 -8.11 7.55 -9.61
CA VAL A 97 -6.76 7.69 -10.12
C VAL A 97 -6.48 9.16 -10.37
N GLY A 98 -5.57 9.72 -9.58
CA GLY A 98 -4.97 11.01 -9.88
C GLY A 98 -4.08 10.92 -11.12
N LYS A 99 -3.92 12.00 -11.88
CA LYS A 99 -3.00 12.08 -13.02
C LYS A 99 -1.87 13.05 -12.72
N LEU A 100 -0.62 12.56 -12.72
CA LEU A 100 0.54 13.41 -12.51
C LEU A 100 0.87 14.15 -13.81
N LEU A 101 0.37 15.39 -13.94
CA LEU A 101 0.45 16.18 -15.19
C LEU A 101 1.88 16.46 -15.65
N THR A 102 2.83 16.48 -14.73
CA THR A 102 4.25 16.75 -14.98
C THR A 102 5.06 15.51 -15.29
N ALA A 103 4.48 14.30 -15.16
CA ALA A 103 5.20 13.06 -15.40
C ALA A 103 5.33 12.77 -16.90
N GLU A 104 6.56 12.52 -17.34
CA GLU A 104 6.81 12.00 -18.68
C GLU A 104 6.33 10.53 -18.78
N PRO A 105 5.68 10.14 -19.90
CA PRO A 105 5.27 8.76 -20.10
C PRO A 105 6.44 7.78 -20.01
N VAL A 106 6.27 6.71 -19.25
CA VAL A 106 7.32 5.73 -19.01
C VAL A 106 7.43 4.81 -20.22
N ARG A 107 8.55 4.92 -20.94
CA ARG A 107 8.93 3.97 -22.00
C ARG A 107 9.58 2.72 -21.41
N ILE A 108 9.05 1.56 -21.77
CA ILE A 108 9.52 0.25 -21.31
C ILE A 108 10.52 -0.31 -22.31
N ARG A 109 11.73 -0.61 -21.84
CA ARG A 109 12.76 -1.27 -22.65
C ARG A 109 12.62 -2.79 -22.52
N TYR A 110 12.77 -3.51 -23.62
CA TYR A 110 12.63 -4.97 -23.63
C TYR A 110 13.64 -5.65 -24.56
N LYS A 111 13.81 -6.96 -24.36
CA LYS A 111 14.79 -7.79 -25.07
C LYS A 111 14.27 -8.07 -26.49
N HIS A 112 15.03 -7.67 -27.50
CA HIS A 112 14.66 -7.88 -28.91
C HIS A 112 14.96 -9.31 -29.35
N GLY A 113 14.27 -9.79 -30.39
CA GLY A 113 14.46 -11.13 -30.95
C GLY A 113 13.86 -12.27 -30.14
N ARG A 114 13.05 -11.98 -29.12
CA ARG A 114 12.26 -12.97 -28.37
C ARG A 114 10.78 -12.90 -28.74
N PRO A 115 10.05 -14.03 -28.68
CA PRO A 115 8.59 -14.01 -28.83
C PRO A 115 7.94 -13.09 -27.79
N TYR A 116 6.92 -12.36 -28.22
CA TYR A 116 6.12 -11.51 -27.34
C TYR A 116 5.38 -12.35 -26.28
N PRO A 117 5.26 -11.86 -25.03
CA PRO A 117 4.55 -12.56 -23.97
C PRO A 117 3.05 -12.64 -24.30
N ARG A 118 2.57 -13.83 -24.62
CA ARG A 118 1.16 -14.10 -24.90
C ARG A 118 0.68 -15.28 -24.06
N VAL A 119 0.20 -14.98 -22.86
CA VAL A 119 -0.31 -15.96 -21.91
C VAL A 119 -1.83 -15.89 -21.90
N SER A 120 -2.51 -17.01 -22.13
CA SER A 120 -3.97 -17.07 -22.15
C SER A 120 -4.59 -16.72 -20.80
N GLN A 121 -5.78 -16.12 -20.82
CA GLN A 121 -6.55 -15.85 -19.62
C GLN A 121 -6.90 -17.17 -18.91
N TYR A 122 -6.66 -17.21 -17.59
CA TYR A 122 -7.11 -18.33 -16.77
C TYR A 122 -8.63 -18.29 -16.61
N PRO A 123 -9.30 -19.44 -16.50
CA PRO A 123 -10.74 -19.48 -16.22
C PRO A 123 -11.07 -18.67 -14.96
N LEU A 124 -12.03 -17.76 -15.09
CA LEU A 124 -12.56 -16.97 -13.98
C LEU A 124 -13.93 -17.52 -13.57
N SER A 125 -14.21 -17.57 -12.27
CA SER A 125 -15.57 -17.83 -11.82
C SER A 125 -16.45 -16.61 -12.12
N GLN A 126 -17.76 -16.85 -12.27
CA GLN A 126 -18.72 -15.77 -12.49
C GLN A 126 -18.67 -14.73 -11.35
N GLU A 127 -18.62 -15.19 -10.10
CA GLU A 127 -18.50 -14.31 -8.92
C GLU A 127 -17.25 -13.41 -9.00
N ALA A 128 -16.11 -13.97 -9.40
CA ALA A 128 -14.86 -13.24 -9.50
C ALA A 128 -14.89 -12.22 -10.66
N GLU A 129 -15.47 -12.59 -11.80
CA GLU A 129 -15.63 -11.71 -12.95
C GLU A 129 -16.58 -10.54 -12.67
N GLU A 130 -17.71 -10.81 -12.02
CA GLU A 130 -18.67 -9.81 -11.56
C GLU A 130 -18.04 -8.91 -10.49
N GLY A 131 -17.25 -9.48 -9.58
CA GLY A 131 -16.57 -8.74 -8.51
C GLY A 131 -15.54 -7.73 -9.00
N ILE A 132 -14.86 -7.98 -10.12
CA ILE A 132 -13.91 -7.03 -10.72
C ILE A 132 -14.54 -6.13 -11.81
N ALA A 133 -15.77 -6.42 -12.25
CA ALA A 133 -16.43 -5.64 -13.31
C ALA A 133 -16.55 -4.14 -12.97
N PRO A 134 -16.94 -3.72 -11.75
CA PRO A 134 -16.99 -2.29 -11.39
C PRO A 134 -15.62 -1.62 -11.46
N VAL A 135 -14.55 -2.34 -11.11
CA VAL A 135 -13.17 -1.83 -11.17
C VAL A 135 -12.76 -1.61 -12.62
N ILE A 136 -13.01 -2.58 -13.51
CA ILE A 136 -12.70 -2.44 -14.93
C ILE A 136 -13.49 -1.29 -15.57
N SER A 137 -14.80 -1.18 -15.29
CA SER A 137 -15.63 -0.09 -15.80
C SER A 137 -15.10 1.27 -15.34
N SER A 138 -14.79 1.43 -14.05
CA SER A 138 -14.24 2.67 -13.51
C SER A 138 -12.89 3.04 -14.15
N LEU A 139 -12.00 2.06 -14.36
CA LEU A 139 -10.71 2.32 -15.00
C LEU A 139 -10.84 2.65 -16.50
N LEU A 140 -11.86 2.12 -17.19
CA LEU A 140 -12.19 2.50 -18.57
C LEU A 140 -12.75 3.93 -18.65
N GLU A 141 -13.66 4.30 -17.75
CA GLU A 141 -14.23 5.65 -17.65
C GLU A 141 -13.16 6.71 -17.36
N GLN A 142 -12.21 6.38 -16.48
CA GLN A 142 -11.06 7.24 -16.16
C GLN A 142 -9.97 7.24 -17.24
N GLY A 143 -10.10 6.43 -18.30
CA GLY A 143 -9.12 6.33 -19.39
C GLY A 143 -7.80 5.67 -19.00
N VAL A 144 -7.74 5.00 -17.84
CA VAL A 144 -6.59 4.21 -17.40
C VAL A 144 -6.50 2.92 -18.21
N LEU A 145 -7.64 2.29 -18.45
CA LEU A 145 -7.78 1.20 -19.41
C LEU A 145 -8.29 1.75 -20.74
N ILE A 146 -7.78 1.18 -21.83
CA ILE A 146 -8.27 1.42 -23.18
C ILE A 146 -8.50 0.10 -23.90
N ARG A 147 -9.50 0.06 -24.77
CA ARG A 147 -9.72 -1.10 -25.65
C ARG A 147 -8.66 -1.09 -26.75
N THR A 148 -8.00 -2.22 -26.96
CA THR A 148 -6.93 -2.36 -27.96
C THR A 148 -6.84 -3.79 -28.47
N GLN A 149 -6.13 -3.97 -29.59
CA GLN A 149 -5.63 -5.27 -30.04
C GLN A 149 -4.12 -5.29 -29.77
N SER A 150 -3.63 -6.40 -29.20
CA SER A 150 -2.21 -6.54 -28.86
C SER A 150 -1.66 -7.88 -29.29
N VAL A 151 -0.37 -7.87 -29.62
CA VAL A 151 0.43 -9.09 -29.83
C VAL A 151 0.77 -9.78 -28.51
N CYS A 152 0.69 -9.06 -27.40
CA CYS A 152 0.90 -9.58 -26.05
C CYS A 152 -0.44 -9.84 -25.36
N ASN A 153 -0.43 -10.75 -24.40
CA ASN A 153 -1.54 -10.93 -23.47
C ASN A 153 -1.01 -11.39 -22.12
N THR A 154 -1.55 -10.84 -21.05
CA THR A 154 -1.30 -11.28 -19.68
C THR A 154 -2.62 -11.61 -18.99
N PRO A 155 -2.69 -12.67 -18.18
CA PRO A 155 -3.92 -13.00 -17.49
C PRO A 155 -4.18 -12.04 -16.33
N ILE A 156 -5.45 -11.83 -16.04
CA ILE A 156 -5.92 -11.14 -14.84
C ILE A 156 -6.31 -12.14 -13.76
N LEU A 157 -6.14 -11.72 -12.51
CA LEU A 157 -6.35 -12.48 -11.30
C LEU A 157 -7.24 -11.66 -10.35
N PRO A 158 -8.54 -11.96 -10.28
CA PRO A 158 -9.39 -11.45 -9.21
C PRO A 158 -8.91 -11.98 -7.86
N VAL A 159 -8.54 -11.09 -6.93
CA VAL A 159 -8.09 -11.47 -5.59
C VAL A 159 -9.10 -10.99 -4.56
N LYS A 160 -9.65 -11.89 -3.74
CA LYS A 160 -10.56 -11.53 -2.66
C LYS A 160 -9.88 -10.56 -1.69
N LYS A 161 -10.59 -9.50 -1.30
CA LYS A 161 -10.22 -8.70 -0.13
C LYS A 161 -10.79 -9.42 1.09
N GLU A 162 -9.97 -10.25 1.74
CA GLU A 162 -10.34 -10.98 2.94
C GLU A 162 -11.04 -10.06 3.96
N GLY A 163 -12.21 -10.49 4.44
CA GLY A 163 -13.02 -9.74 5.40
C GLY A 163 -13.68 -8.45 4.89
N LYS A 164 -13.62 -8.16 3.57
CA LYS A 164 -14.25 -6.96 2.99
C LYS A 164 -15.41 -7.30 2.06
N PHE A 165 -16.56 -6.72 2.39
CA PHE A 165 -17.81 -6.83 1.64
C PHE A 165 -18.30 -5.43 1.28
N ASP A 166 -19.06 -5.32 0.19
CA ASP A 166 -19.75 -4.07 -0.15
C ASP A 166 -21.02 -3.89 0.71
N ASP A 167 -21.72 -2.77 0.55
CA ASP A 167 -22.94 -2.44 1.31
C ASP A 167 -24.08 -3.45 1.10
N GLN A 168 -23.98 -4.30 0.08
CA GLN A 168 -24.93 -5.36 -0.25
C GLN A 168 -24.46 -6.73 0.25
N GLY A 169 -23.36 -6.79 1.01
CA GLY A 169 -22.79 -8.02 1.55
C GLY A 169 -22.04 -8.88 0.53
N ARG A 170 -21.71 -8.35 -0.65
CA ARG A 170 -20.98 -9.09 -1.70
C ARG A 170 -19.49 -8.97 -1.48
N GLN A 171 -18.78 -10.07 -1.73
CA GLN A 171 -17.33 -10.13 -1.59
C GLN A 171 -16.65 -9.09 -2.50
N ILE A 172 -15.79 -8.24 -1.93
CA ILE A 172 -15.01 -7.29 -2.72
C ILE A 172 -13.77 -7.99 -3.30
N TYR A 173 -13.52 -7.76 -4.59
CA TYR A 173 -12.34 -8.26 -5.29
C TYR A 173 -11.36 -7.13 -5.64
N ARG A 174 -10.08 -7.49 -5.76
CA ARG A 174 -9.03 -6.67 -6.37
C ARG A 174 -8.78 -7.17 -7.78
N PHE A 175 -8.64 -6.23 -8.70
CA PHE A 175 -8.06 -6.48 -10.01
C PHE A 175 -6.54 -6.60 -9.88
N VAL A 176 -5.96 -7.72 -10.31
CA VAL A 176 -4.51 -7.93 -10.38
C VAL A 176 -4.16 -8.46 -11.76
N GLN A 177 -3.06 -8.00 -12.34
CA GLN A 177 -2.55 -8.51 -13.61
C GLN A 177 -1.28 -9.33 -13.34
N ASP A 178 -1.20 -10.52 -13.94
CA ASP A 178 -0.01 -11.36 -13.82
C ASP A 178 1.05 -10.93 -14.85
N LEU A 179 1.96 -10.09 -14.39
CA LEU A 179 3.03 -9.54 -15.20
C LEU A 179 4.31 -10.39 -15.21
N ARG A 180 4.29 -11.63 -14.70
CA ARG A 180 5.51 -12.47 -14.61
C ARG A 180 6.19 -12.67 -15.98
N ALA A 181 5.41 -12.94 -17.02
CA ALA A 181 5.93 -13.11 -18.38
C ALA A 181 6.51 -11.80 -18.95
N VAL A 182 5.82 -10.67 -18.71
CA VAL A 182 6.30 -9.33 -19.12
C VAL A 182 7.59 -8.98 -18.39
N ASN A 183 7.67 -9.22 -17.08
CA ASN A 183 8.85 -8.96 -16.26
C ASN A 183 10.09 -9.73 -16.74
N GLN A 184 9.93 -10.94 -17.27
CA GLN A 184 11.03 -11.71 -17.87
C GLN A 184 11.47 -11.16 -19.25
N PHE A 185 10.53 -10.56 -19.98
CA PHE A 185 10.73 -10.00 -21.32
C PHE A 185 11.39 -8.61 -21.30
N VAL A 186 11.07 -7.79 -20.31
CA VAL A 186 11.61 -6.43 -20.18
C VAL A 186 13.06 -6.40 -19.64
N ILE A 187 13.73 -5.26 -19.84
CA ILE A 187 15.06 -5.00 -19.28
C ILE A 187 14.85 -4.33 -17.90
N PRO A 188 15.32 -4.95 -16.80
CA PRO A 188 15.12 -4.39 -15.47
C PRO A 188 15.84 -3.04 -15.34
N ARG A 189 15.22 -2.11 -14.60
CA ARG A 189 15.86 -0.87 -14.15
C ARG A 189 16.41 -1.09 -12.75
N PHE A 190 17.53 -0.45 -12.44
CA PHE A 190 18.05 -0.47 -11.08
C PHE A 190 17.07 0.25 -10.14
N PRO A 191 16.71 -0.35 -8.99
CA PRO A 191 15.86 0.31 -8.02
C PRO A 191 16.62 1.50 -7.43
N VAL A 192 16.04 2.70 -7.55
CA VAL A 192 16.56 3.93 -6.94
C VAL A 192 15.86 4.22 -5.59
N VAL A 193 15.03 3.28 -5.13
CA VAL A 193 14.24 3.46 -3.91
C VAL A 193 15.12 3.18 -2.69
N PRO A 194 15.35 4.18 -1.80
CA PRO A 194 16.09 3.96 -0.57
C PRO A 194 15.35 3.00 0.36
N ASN A 195 16.10 2.22 1.13
CA ASN A 195 15.53 1.35 2.17
C ASN A 195 14.75 2.21 3.20
N PRO A 196 13.58 1.76 3.69
CA PRO A 196 12.85 2.42 4.78
C PRO A 196 13.73 2.90 5.95
N ALA A 197 14.74 2.13 6.37
CA ALA A 197 15.65 2.55 7.43
C ALA A 197 16.43 3.84 7.09
N THR A 198 16.86 3.97 5.83
CA THR A 198 17.55 5.17 5.33
C THR A 198 16.60 6.37 5.25
N ILE A 199 15.33 6.14 4.88
CA ILE A 199 14.31 7.19 4.85
C ILE A 199 14.02 7.66 6.28
N LEU A 200 13.81 6.74 7.22
CA LEU A 200 13.55 7.06 8.62
C LEU A 200 14.73 7.79 9.27
N SER A 201 15.97 7.43 8.96
CA SER A 201 17.15 8.14 9.48
C SER A 201 17.28 9.58 8.97
N SER A 202 16.59 9.94 7.89
CA SER A 202 16.57 11.31 7.37
C SER A 202 15.63 12.24 8.15
N ILE A 203 14.77 11.68 9.00
CA ILE A 203 13.86 12.45 9.86
C ILE A 203 14.69 13.15 10.94
N PRO A 204 14.61 14.49 11.07
CA PRO A 204 15.35 15.22 12.10
C PRO A 204 14.97 14.75 13.51
N ALA A 205 15.96 14.55 14.38
CA ALA A 205 15.74 14.11 15.77
C ALA A 205 14.88 15.10 16.60
N GLY A 206 14.79 16.36 16.18
CA GLY A 206 13.94 17.38 16.80
C GLY A 206 12.50 17.44 16.28
N ALA A 207 12.13 16.63 15.28
CA ALA A 207 10.77 16.58 14.76
C ALA A 207 9.82 15.96 15.80
N LYS A 208 8.73 16.66 16.11
CA LYS A 208 7.74 16.24 17.13
C LYS A 208 6.36 15.94 16.56
N CYS A 209 6.05 16.48 15.38
CA CYS A 209 4.77 16.33 14.71
C CYS A 209 4.98 15.62 13.37
N PHE A 210 4.17 14.61 13.10
CA PHE A 210 4.24 13.80 11.89
C PHE A 210 2.86 13.71 11.23
N SER A 211 2.85 13.65 9.91
CA SER A 211 1.66 13.34 9.12
C SER A 211 2.02 12.30 8.09
N VAL A 212 1.15 11.29 7.92
CA VAL A 212 1.35 10.19 6.98
C VAL A 212 0.25 10.30 5.92
N ILE A 213 0.65 10.36 4.65
CA ILE A 213 -0.24 10.40 3.51
C ILE A 213 0.05 9.16 2.66
N ASP A 214 -1.00 8.41 2.34
CA ASP A 214 -0.92 7.32 1.38
C ASP A 214 -1.58 7.75 0.07
N LEU A 215 -0.89 7.49 -1.05
CA LEU A 215 -1.37 7.89 -2.37
C LEU A 215 -2.32 6.82 -2.91
N CYS A 216 -3.59 7.18 -3.08
CA CYS A 216 -4.57 6.30 -3.71
C CYS A 216 -4.15 5.98 -5.15
N SER A 217 -4.12 4.69 -5.49
CA SER A 217 -3.84 4.20 -6.86
C SER A 217 -2.58 4.78 -7.51
N ALA A 218 -1.54 5.08 -6.73
CA ALA A 218 -0.37 5.85 -7.15
C ALA A 218 0.28 5.38 -8.46
N PHE A 219 0.31 4.06 -8.71
CA PHE A 219 0.90 3.50 -9.94
C PHE A 219 0.18 3.93 -11.22
N PHE A 220 -1.13 4.16 -11.17
CA PHE A 220 -1.90 4.58 -12.33
C PHE A 220 -1.77 6.08 -12.63
N SER A 221 -1.13 6.85 -11.74
CA SER A 221 -0.93 8.29 -11.92
C SER A 221 0.18 8.64 -12.92
N ILE A 222 1.05 7.68 -13.25
CA ILE A 222 2.16 7.86 -14.18
C ILE A 222 1.78 7.17 -15.51
N PRO A 223 1.69 7.92 -16.62
CA PRO A 223 1.31 7.34 -17.91
C PRO A 223 2.40 6.41 -18.45
N ILE A 224 1.98 5.39 -19.20
CA ILE A 224 2.87 4.53 -20.00
C ILE A 224 2.95 5.09 -21.43
N ASP A 225 4.17 5.14 -21.97
CA ASP A 225 4.40 5.56 -23.36
C ASP A 225 3.58 4.71 -24.33
N LYS A 226 2.98 5.32 -25.36
CA LYS A 226 2.04 4.63 -26.28
C LYS A 226 2.66 3.39 -26.91
N ASP A 227 3.94 3.48 -27.27
CA ASP A 227 4.70 2.38 -27.88
C ASP A 227 5.00 1.23 -26.90
N SER A 228 4.71 1.39 -25.61
CA SER A 228 4.93 0.38 -24.56
C SER A 228 3.63 -0.20 -24.00
N GLN A 229 2.48 0.41 -24.27
CA GLN A 229 1.18 0.00 -23.70
C GLN A 229 0.80 -1.43 -24.08
N PHE A 230 1.16 -1.85 -25.30
CA PHE A 230 0.83 -3.18 -25.81
C PHE A 230 1.33 -4.32 -24.91
N LEU A 231 2.43 -4.12 -24.17
CA LEU A 231 3.03 -5.11 -23.27
C LEU A 231 2.11 -5.52 -22.12
N PHE A 232 1.19 -4.65 -21.73
CA PHE A 232 0.30 -4.82 -20.57
C PHE A 232 -1.15 -5.09 -21.00
N ALA A 233 -1.36 -5.59 -22.21
CA ALA A 233 -2.69 -5.98 -22.66
C ALA A 233 -3.18 -7.25 -21.94
N PHE A 234 -4.49 -7.34 -21.73
CA PHE A 234 -5.15 -8.51 -21.18
C PHE A 234 -6.52 -8.74 -21.82
N SER A 235 -6.93 -9.99 -21.89
CA SER A 235 -8.26 -10.42 -22.30
C SER A 235 -9.26 -10.30 -21.15
N TYR A 236 -10.48 -9.82 -21.44
CA TYR A 236 -11.59 -9.79 -20.50
C TYR A 236 -12.89 -10.15 -21.23
N LYS A 237 -13.76 -10.97 -20.61
CA LYS A 237 -15.07 -11.38 -21.17
C LYS A 237 -15.01 -11.96 -22.59
N GLY A 238 -14.03 -12.82 -22.86
CA GLY A 238 -13.87 -13.47 -24.17
C GLY A 238 -13.28 -12.59 -25.27
N SER A 239 -12.82 -11.37 -24.94
CA SER A 239 -12.03 -10.54 -25.86
C SER A 239 -10.66 -11.19 -26.10
N SER A 240 -10.31 -11.49 -27.35
CA SER A 240 -9.04 -12.12 -27.76
C SER A 240 -7.99 -11.13 -28.24
#